data_AF-A0AAV4J8D3-F1
#
_entry.id   AF-A0AAV4J8D3-F1
#
_cell.length_a   1.000
_cell.length_b   1.000
_cell.length_c   1.000
_cell.angle_alpha   90.00
_cell.angle_beta   90.00
_cell.angle_gamma   90.00
#
_symmetry.space_group_name_H-M   'P 1'
#
loop_
_entity.id
_entity.type
_entity.pdbx_description
1 polymer ?
#
loop_
_entity_poly.entity_id
_entity_poly.type
_entity_poly.pdbx_seq_one_letter_code
_entity_poly.pdbx_strand_id
1 'polypeptide(L)'
;MSQRIRGGAVDLKKAVAIASLGIIEHLRDMVKCFRDNQAGYLCRTDSLILLLGEYLLAKSIKKEKHVMADMRLLANLITEINNTKGQKLNGENVLELDNFNLLSKSITAINRRETEEQKSGLKLRLG
;
A
#
# COMPACT_ATOMS: atom_id res chain seq x y z
N MET A 1 -15.24 38.91 34.64
CA MET A 1 -16.09 38.44 33.52
C MET A 1 -15.35 37.31 32.80
N SER A 2 -15.75 36.06 33.03
CA SER A 2 -15.08 34.86 32.50
C SER A 2 -15.95 34.28 31.39
N GLN A 3 -15.47 34.34 30.13
CA GLN A 3 -16.13 33.66 29.02
C GLN A 3 -15.67 32.19 29.03
N ARG A 4 -16.57 31.32 29.50
CA ARG A 4 -16.47 29.86 29.34
C ARG A 4 -16.56 29.52 27.86
N ILE A 5 -15.45 29.08 27.27
CA ILE A 5 -15.47 28.35 26.00
C ILE A 5 -16.20 27.03 26.28
N ARG A 6 -17.42 26.89 25.76
CA ARG A 6 -18.15 25.63 25.76
C ARG A 6 -17.42 24.67 24.83
N GLY A 7 -16.67 23.73 25.41
CA GLY A 7 -16.15 22.58 24.68
C GLY A 7 -17.31 21.75 24.16
N GLY A 8 -17.62 21.90 22.87
CA GLY A 8 -18.49 20.97 22.18
C GLY A 8 -17.80 19.61 22.13
N ALA A 9 -18.43 18.59 22.68
CA ALA A 9 -17.99 17.21 22.50
C ALA A 9 -18.00 16.92 21.00
N VAL A 10 -16.81 16.91 20.39
CA VAL A 10 -16.65 16.44 19.02
C VAL A 10 -17.04 14.97 19.05
N ASP A 11 -18.14 14.63 18.37
CA ASP A 11 -18.56 13.25 18.21
C ASP A 11 -17.42 12.49 17.52
N LEU A 12 -16.68 11.72 18.32
CA LEU A 12 -15.47 11.02 17.90
C LEU A 12 -15.77 10.10 16.71
N LYS A 13 -16.99 9.55 16.62
CA LYS A 13 -17.41 8.70 15.50
C LYS A 13 -17.53 9.51 14.21
N LYS A 14 -18.05 10.74 14.31
CA LYS A 14 -18.16 11.66 13.17
C LYS A 14 -16.80 12.16 12.72
N ALA A 15 -15.89 12.45 13.64
CA ALA A 15 -14.51 12.83 13.32
C ALA A 15 -13.73 11.69 12.64
N VAL A 16 -13.87 10.45 13.14
CA VAL A 16 -13.26 9.26 12.52
C VAL A 16 -13.87 8.99 11.14
N ALA A 17 -15.19 9.08 10.99
CA ALA A 17 -15.84 8.88 9.69
C ALA A 17 -15.42 9.94 8.66
N ILE A 18 -15.30 11.21 9.05
CA ILE A 18 -14.82 12.28 8.16
C ILE A 18 -13.35 12.09 7.81
N ALA A 19 -12.51 11.68 8.76
CA ALA A 19 -11.10 11.36 8.50
C ALA A 19 -10.97 10.18 7.51
N SER A 20 -11.75 9.12 7.71
CA SER A 20 -11.80 7.97 6.79
C SER A 20 -12.30 8.39 5.40
N LEU A 21 -13.34 9.22 5.30
CA LEU A 21 -13.82 9.75 4.00
C LEU A 21 -12.74 10.58 3.29
N GLY A 22 -12.06 11.48 4.01
CA GLY A 22 -10.97 12.29 3.45
C GLY A 22 -9.77 11.47 3.01
N ILE A 23 -9.43 10.41 3.76
CA ILE A 23 -8.37 9.45 3.37
C ILE A 23 -8.78 8.70 2.09
N ILE A 24 -10.04 8.29 1.97
CA ILE A 24 -10.55 7.58 0.79
C ILE A 24 -10.54 8.49 -0.45
N GLU A 25 -10.95 9.76 -0.31
CA GLU A 25 -10.89 10.73 -1.43
C GLU A 25 -9.46 11.00 -1.87
N HIS A 26 -8.56 11.20 -0.91
CA HIS A 26 -7.15 11.45 -1.19
C HIS A 26 -6.46 10.23 -1.82
N LEU A 27 -6.76 9.02 -1.33
CA LEU A 27 -6.30 7.77 -1.93
C LEU A 27 -6.81 7.65 -3.38
N ARG A 28 -8.09 7.97 -3.62
CA ARG A 28 -8.70 7.92 -4.95
C ARG A 28 -7.98 8.83 -5.95
N ASP A 29 -7.56 10.01 -5.54
CA ASP A 29 -6.80 10.91 -6.41
C ASP A 29 -5.36 10.43 -6.61
N MET A 30 -4.73 9.94 -5.54
CA MET A 30 -3.37 9.40 -5.59
C MET A 30 -3.27 8.18 -6.54
N VAL A 31 -4.24 7.27 -6.53
CA VAL A 31 -4.17 6.07 -7.39
C VAL A 31 -4.35 6.38 -8.88
N LYS A 32 -4.98 7.51 -9.24
CA LYS A 32 -5.07 7.97 -10.64
C LYS A 32 -3.69 8.34 -11.20
N CYS A 33 -2.72 8.68 -10.36
CA CYS A 33 -1.37 9.05 -10.76
C CYS A 33 -0.49 7.84 -11.16
N PHE A 34 -0.95 6.60 -10.96
CA PHE A 34 -0.21 5.43 -11.42
C PHE A 34 -0.26 5.32 -12.96
N ARG A 35 0.82 4.84 -13.56
CA ARG A 35 0.93 4.65 -15.02
C ARG A 35 -0.01 3.53 -15.51
N ASP A 36 -0.33 3.54 -16.80
CA ASP A 36 -1.09 2.46 -17.45
C ASP A 36 -0.19 1.28 -17.83
N ASN A 37 0.29 0.58 -16.80
CA ASN A 37 1.00 -0.68 -16.93
C ASN A 37 0.49 -1.69 -15.90
N GLN A 38 0.96 -2.93 -15.95
CA GLN A 38 0.47 -3.99 -15.06
C GLN A 38 0.57 -3.62 -13.57
N ALA A 39 1.70 -3.03 -13.14
CA ALA A 39 1.88 -2.61 -11.76
C ALA A 39 0.93 -1.46 -11.37
N GLY A 40 0.73 -0.48 -12.26
CA GLY A 40 -0.19 0.64 -12.01
C GLY A 40 -1.66 0.21 -12.04
N TYR A 41 -2.01 -0.78 -12.86
CA TYR A 41 -3.32 -1.43 -12.83
C TYR A 41 -3.56 -2.07 -11.47
N LEU A 42 -2.62 -2.89 -10.98
CA LEU A 42 -2.71 -3.51 -9.65
C LEU A 42 -2.84 -2.45 -8.53
N CYS A 43 -2.07 -1.36 -8.59
CA CYS A 43 -2.21 -0.28 -7.61
C CYS A 43 -3.58 0.42 -7.61
N ARG A 44 -4.36 0.30 -8.69
CA ARG A 44 -5.71 0.88 -8.80
C ARG A 44 -6.83 -0.10 -8.46
N THR A 45 -6.59 -1.40 -8.64
CA THR A 45 -7.67 -2.40 -8.61
C THR A 45 -7.49 -3.50 -7.56
N ASP A 46 -6.28 -3.73 -7.07
CA ASP A 46 -6.01 -4.79 -6.11
C ASP A 46 -6.37 -4.35 -4.69
N SER A 47 -7.30 -5.09 -4.06
CA SER A 47 -7.84 -4.77 -2.74
C SER A 47 -6.77 -4.66 -1.66
N LEU A 48 -5.78 -5.56 -1.65
CA LEU A 48 -4.73 -5.55 -0.64
C LEU A 48 -3.80 -4.34 -0.82
N ILE A 49 -3.46 -4.00 -2.06
CA ILE A 49 -2.62 -2.83 -2.35
C ILE A 49 -3.34 -1.54 -1.97
N LEU A 50 -4.65 -1.44 -2.24
CA LEU A 50 -5.46 -0.30 -1.83
C LEU A 50 -5.55 -0.18 -0.31
N LEU A 51 -5.75 -1.29 0.41
CA LEU A 51 -5.75 -1.32 1.87
C LEU A 51 -4.40 -0.89 2.46
N LEU A 52 -3.29 -1.30 1.84
CA LEU A 52 -1.96 -0.83 2.22
C LEU A 52 -1.84 0.69 2.03
N GLY A 53 -2.32 1.21 0.89
CA GLY A 53 -2.33 2.65 0.60
C GLY A 53 -3.13 3.44 1.63
N GLU A 54 -4.35 2.99 1.93
CA GLU A 54 -5.22 3.58 2.95
C GLU A 54 -4.54 3.57 4.32
N TYR A 55 -3.99 2.43 4.73
CA TYR A 55 -3.31 2.27 6.01
C TYR A 55 -2.09 3.20 6.15
N LEU A 56 -1.27 3.30 5.10
CA LEU A 56 -0.09 4.16 5.10
C LEU A 56 -0.45 5.66 5.08
N LEU A 57 -1.54 6.03 4.42
CA LEU A 57 -2.10 7.39 4.45
C LEU A 57 -2.72 7.72 5.81
N ALA A 58 -3.46 6.80 6.42
CA ALA A 58 -4.06 6.98 7.74
C ALA A 58 -2.98 7.13 8.83
N LYS A 59 -1.88 6.39 8.72
CA LYS A 59 -0.70 6.52 9.60
C LYS A 59 0.19 7.72 9.25
N SER A 60 -0.17 8.51 8.24
CA SER A 60 0.76 9.43 7.61
C SER A 60 1.15 10.65 8.46
N ILE A 61 2.42 10.59 8.89
CA ILE A 61 3.42 11.68 8.88
C ILE A 61 4.22 11.67 7.54
N LYS A 62 3.89 10.78 6.59
CA LYS A 62 4.66 10.50 5.35
C LYS A 62 4.03 11.12 4.10
N LYS A 63 4.84 11.79 3.28
CA LYS A 63 4.39 12.38 2.00
C LYS A 63 3.85 11.30 1.04
N GLU A 64 2.78 11.61 0.29
CA GLU A 64 2.11 10.75 -0.72
C GLU A 64 3.07 9.92 -1.58
N LYS A 65 4.18 10.53 -2.01
CA LYS A 65 5.23 9.87 -2.81
C LYS A 65 5.75 8.57 -2.20
N HIS A 66 5.85 8.49 -0.87
CA HIS A 66 6.29 7.27 -0.18
C HIS A 66 5.20 6.19 -0.19
N VAL A 67 3.95 6.57 0.02
CA VAL A 67 2.82 5.64 -0.05
C VAL A 67 2.73 5.03 -1.45
N MET A 68 2.83 5.86 -2.49
CA MET A 68 2.81 5.38 -3.87
C MET A 68 3.98 4.43 -4.18
N ALA A 69 5.16 4.70 -3.61
CA ALA A 69 6.33 3.83 -3.77
C ALA A 69 6.11 2.46 -3.11
N ASP A 70 5.56 2.43 -1.89
CA ASP A 70 5.27 1.19 -1.15
C ASP A 70 4.18 0.36 -1.84
N MET A 71 3.10 1.01 -2.31
CA MET A 71 2.05 0.34 -3.10
C MET A 71 2.63 -0.27 -4.39
N ARG A 72 3.49 0.48 -5.09
CA ARG A 72 4.12 0.00 -6.32
C ARG A 72 5.10 -1.14 -6.08
N LEU A 73 5.79 -1.14 -4.95
CA LEU A 73 6.66 -2.23 -4.55
C LEU A 73 5.88 -3.53 -4.42
N LEU A 74 4.72 -3.49 -3.74
CA LEU A 74 3.85 -4.65 -3.60
C LEU A 74 3.27 -5.09 -4.96
N ALA A 75 2.85 -4.15 -5.82
CA ALA A 75 2.38 -4.47 -7.17
C ALA A 75 3.43 -5.16 -8.03
N ASN A 76 4.69 -4.70 -7.94
CA ASN A 76 5.80 -5.34 -8.63
C ASN A 76 6.07 -6.76 -8.09
N LEU A 77 5.94 -6.96 -6.79
CA LEU A 77 6.06 -8.28 -6.16
C LEU A 77 5.01 -9.27 -6.67
N ILE A 78 3.74 -8.86 -6.70
CA ILE A 78 2.65 -9.66 -7.26
C ILE A 78 2.92 -9.97 -8.74
N THR A 79 3.38 -8.98 -9.50
CA THR A 79 3.72 -9.15 -10.92
C THR A 79 4.83 -10.19 -11.10
N GLU A 80 5.88 -10.15 -10.29
CA GLU A 80 7.00 -11.10 -10.36
C GLU A 80 6.56 -12.53 -9.99
N ILE A 81 5.71 -12.67 -8.98
CA ILE A 81 5.13 -13.96 -8.61
C ILE A 81 4.30 -14.53 -9.76
N ASN A 82 3.46 -13.71 -10.39
CA ASN A 82 2.64 -14.13 -11.52
C ASN A 82 3.47 -14.55 -12.73
N ASN A 83 4.58 -13.85 -13.00
CA ASN A 83 5.53 -14.24 -14.05
C ASN A 83 6.20 -15.59 -13.76
N THR A 84 6.43 -15.91 -12.48
CA THR A 84 7.10 -17.15 -12.06
C THR A 84 6.15 -18.35 -11.98
N LYS A 85 4.92 -18.14 -11.50
CA LYS A 85 3.94 -19.21 -11.27
C LYS A 85 3.17 -19.59 -12.54
N GLY A 86 3.06 -18.68 -13.52
CA GLY A 86 2.23 -18.87 -14.72
C GLY A 86 0.72 -18.80 -14.43
N GLN A 87 0.32 -18.46 -13.20
CA GLN A 87 -1.05 -18.25 -12.78
C GLN A 87 -1.20 -16.83 -12.24
N LYS A 88 -2.34 -16.18 -12.51
CA LYS A 88 -2.64 -14.84 -12.01
C LYS A 88 -3.09 -14.93 -10.55
N LEU A 89 -2.23 -14.50 -9.64
CA LEU A 89 -2.55 -14.22 -8.24
C LEU A 89 -2.84 -12.72 -8.06
N ASN A 90 -3.74 -12.42 -7.15
CA ASN A 90 -3.94 -11.08 -6.59
C ASN A 90 -3.14 -10.96 -5.26
N GLY A 91 -3.17 -9.77 -4.65
CA GLY A 91 -2.45 -9.51 -3.41
C GLY A 91 -2.85 -10.44 -2.25
N GLU A 92 -4.13 -10.80 -2.14
CA GLU A 92 -4.62 -11.70 -1.08
C GLU A 92 -4.04 -13.10 -1.23
N ASN A 93 -4.07 -13.66 -2.45
CA ASN A 93 -3.55 -15.00 -2.70
C ASN A 93 -2.03 -15.06 -2.50
N VAL A 94 -1.31 -13.97 -2.77
CA VAL A 94 0.15 -13.93 -2.55
C VAL A 94 0.54 -14.18 -1.10
N LEU A 95 -0.33 -13.88 -0.14
CA LEU A 95 -0.08 -14.09 1.29
C LEU A 95 -0.49 -15.49 1.79
N GLU A 96 -1.08 -16.34 0.94
CA GLU A 96 -1.40 -17.72 1.29
C GLU A 96 -0.14 -18.55 1.51
N LEU A 97 -0.20 -19.49 2.46
CA LEU A 97 0.93 -20.33 2.87
C LEU A 97 1.54 -21.10 1.68
N ASP A 98 0.69 -21.59 0.78
CA ASP A 98 1.10 -22.34 -0.43
C ASP A 98 1.96 -21.49 -1.37
N ASN A 99 1.86 -20.16 -1.29
CA ASN A 99 2.60 -19.21 -2.11
C ASN A 99 3.84 -18.65 -1.40
N PHE A 100 4.09 -19.01 -0.13
CA PHE A 100 5.19 -18.44 0.67
C PHE A 100 6.58 -18.68 0.07
N ASN A 101 6.80 -19.86 -0.51
CA ASN A 101 8.06 -20.20 -1.20
C ASN A 101 8.26 -19.34 -2.46
N LEU A 102 7.18 -19.06 -3.20
CA LEU A 102 7.22 -18.20 -4.39
C LEU A 102 7.45 -16.74 -3.98
N LEU A 103 6.73 -16.28 -2.95
CA LEU A 103 6.89 -14.96 -2.35
C LEU A 103 8.36 -14.71 -1.94
N SER A 104 8.97 -15.65 -1.22
CA SER A 104 10.37 -15.56 -0.79
C SER A 104 11.35 -15.47 -1.97
N LYS A 105 11.11 -16.25 -3.04
CA LYS A 105 11.91 -16.20 -4.27
C LYS A 105 11.76 -14.87 -5.00
N SER A 106 10.53 -14.39 -5.16
CA SER A 106 10.24 -13.12 -5.84
C SER A 106 10.77 -11.91 -5.07
N ILE A 107 10.73 -11.92 -3.73
CA ILE A 107 11.40 -10.92 -2.88
C ILE A 107 12.90 -10.89 -3.19
N THR A 108 13.54 -12.06 -3.29
CA THR A 108 14.97 -12.14 -3.62
C THR A 108 15.26 -11.63 -5.03
N ALA A 109 14.42 -11.97 -6.01
CA ALA A 109 14.57 -11.55 -7.40
C ALA A 109 14.49 -10.02 -7.55
N ILE A 110 13.52 -9.39 -6.89
CA ILE A 110 13.32 -7.92 -6.93
C ILE A 110 14.47 -7.18 -6.26
N ASN A 111 15.05 -7.72 -5.19
CA ASN A 111 16.19 -7.09 -4.51
C ASN A 111 17.53 -7.25 -5.24
N ARG A 112 17.66 -8.22 -6.16
CA ARG A 112 18.90 -8.50 -6.88
C ARG A 112 19.13 -7.63 -8.12
N ARG A 113 18.11 -6.93 -8.64
CA ARG A 113 18.25 -6.12 -9.85
C ARG A 113 18.55 -4.67 -9.49
N GLU A 114 19.84 -4.30 -9.56
CA GLU A 114 20.36 -3.03 -10.12
C GLU A 114 21.84 -2.79 -9.80
N THR A 115 22.42 -3.48 -8.82
CA THR A 115 23.83 -3.36 -8.43
C THR A 115 24.27 -4.71 -7.88
N GLU A 116 25.51 -5.16 -8.15
CA GLU A 116 26.09 -6.41 -7.62
C GLU A 116 26.11 -6.46 -6.07
N GLU A 117 25.72 -5.37 -5.41
CA GLU A 117 25.44 -5.31 -3.98
C GLU A 117 24.00 -5.78 -3.68
N GLN A 118 23.91 -6.87 -2.92
CA GLN A 118 22.68 -7.39 -2.34
C GLN A 118 22.01 -6.29 -1.47
N LYS A 119 21.05 -5.55 -2.02
CA LYS A 119 20.23 -4.62 -1.22
C LYS A 119 19.56 -5.41 -0.10
N SER A 120 19.77 -4.94 1.14
CA SER A 120 19.08 -5.45 2.34
C SER A 120 17.61 -5.69 2.01
N GLY A 121 17.08 -6.89 2.33
CA GLY A 121 15.81 -7.42 1.82
C GLY A 121 14.60 -6.46 1.86
N LEU A 122 13.54 -6.83 1.15
CA LEU A 122 12.34 -6.01 0.93
C LEU A 122 11.71 -5.61 2.27
N LYS A 123 11.99 -4.39 2.75
CA LYS A 123 11.43 -3.86 4.01
C LYS A 123 10.14 -3.13 3.73
N LEU A 124 9.03 -3.86 3.65
CA LEU A 124 7.71 -3.27 3.86
C LEU A 124 7.54 -3.01 5.36
N ARG A 125 7.63 -1.74 5.78
CA ARG A 125 7.36 -1.36 7.17
C ARG A 125 5.87 -1.31 7.42
N LEU A 126 5.28 -2.46 7.73
CA LEU A 126 3.99 -2.55 8.41
C LEU A 126 4.28 -2.27 9.89
N GLY A 127 4.37 -0.98 10.23
CA GLY A 127 4.88 -0.53 11.52
C GLY A 127 4.13 -1.09 12.71
#